data_AF-A0A0N4YLW7-F1
#
_entry.id   AF-A0A0N4YLW7-F1
#
_cell.length_a   1.000
_cell.length_b   1.000
_cell.length_c   1.000
_cell.angle_alpha   90.00
_cell.angle_beta   90.00
_cell.angle_gamma   90.00
#
_symmetry.space_group_name_H-M   'P 1'
#
loop_
_entity.id
_entity.type
_entity.pdbx_description
1 polymer ?
#
loop_
_entity_poly.entity_id
_entity_poly.type
_entity_poly.pdbx_seq_one_letter_code
_entity_poly.pdbx_strand_id
1 'polypeptide(L)' 'MKLTDISVAEPEKFPQMHAVKNCFIRGSVVRYVQLPADRVDTQLLQDASRKEAAAQSRK' A
#
# COMPACT_ATOMS: atom_id res chain seq x y z
N MET A 1 0.26 -0.84 -8.61
CA MET A 1 -1.09 -0.54 -8.07
C MET A 1 -1.53 0.79 -8.65
N LYS A 2 -2.70 0.84 -9.30
CA LYS A 2 -3.26 2.11 -9.81
C LYS A 2 -4.12 2.72 -8.71
N LEU A 3 -3.83 3.96 -8.35
CA LEU A 3 -4.65 4.76 -7.46
C LEU A 3 -5.52 5.70 -8.29
N THR A 4 -6.76 5.87 -7.86
CA THR A 4 -7.72 6.75 -8.50
C THR A 4 -8.20 7.79 -7.51
N ASP A 5 -8.53 8.98 -8.01
CA ASP A 5 -8.99 10.11 -7.21
C ASP A 5 -8.05 10.44 -6.05
N ILE A 6 -6.77 10.61 -6.39
CA ILE A 6 -5.72 10.85 -5.40
C ILE A 6 -5.77 12.28 -4.86
N SER A 7 -5.38 12.43 -3.60
CA SER A 7 -4.98 13.71 -3.02
C SER A 7 -3.60 13.58 -2.40
N VAL A 8 -2.83 14.67 -2.44
CA VAL A 8 -1.46 14.70 -1.94
C VAL A 8 -1.44 15.52 -0.66
N ALA A 9 -0.78 15.00 0.38
CA ALA A 9 -0.54 15.75 1.61
C ALA A 9 0.34 16.97 1.30
N GLU A 10 0.00 18.12 1.89
CA GLU A 10 0.73 19.38 1.67
C GLU A 10 0.82 19.76 0.17
N PRO A 11 -0.32 19.99 -0.52
CA PRO A 11 -0.35 20.20 -1.96
C PRO A 11 0.50 21.40 -2.43
N GLU A 12 0.66 22.42 -1.58
CA GLU A 12 1.49 23.61 -1.85
C GLU A 12 2.97 23.27 -2.05
N LYS A 13 3.47 22.21 -1.41
CA LYS A 13 4.86 21.74 -1.58
C LYS A 13 5.06 20.94 -2.87
N PHE A 14 3.98 20.43 -3.45
CA PHE A 14 4.00 19.54 -4.62
C PHE A 14 3.01 19.99 -5.71
N PRO A 15 3.14 21.22 -6.24
CA PRO A 15 2.16 21.82 -7.15
C PRO A 15 1.96 21.01 -8.45
N GLN A 16 2.97 20.26 -8.90
CA GLN A 16 2.89 19.37 -10.06
C GLN A 16 1.82 18.28 -9.93
N MET A 17 1.41 17.95 -8.70
CA MET A 17 0.42 16.92 -8.44
C MET A 17 -1.02 17.43 -8.53
N HIS A 18 -1.23 18.76 -8.63
CA HIS A 18 -2.57 19.36 -8.56
C HIS A 18 -3.50 18.93 -9.72
N ALA A 19 -2.95 18.70 -10.91
CA ALA A 19 -3.72 18.24 -12.07
C ALA A 19 -3.82 16.70 -12.15
N VAL A 20 -3.11 15.97 -11.28
CA VAL A 20 -3.00 14.51 -11.36
C VAL A 20 -4.12 13.86 -10.55
N LYS A 21 -5.12 13.30 -11.24
CA LYS A 21 -6.24 12.59 -10.60
C LYS A 21 -5.96 11.11 -10.32
N ASN A 22 -5.16 10.48 -11.18
CA ASN A 22 -4.86 9.05 -11.11
C ASN A 22 -3.35 8.87 -11.20
N CYS A 23 -2.79 7.93 -10.44
CA CYS A 23 -1.36 7.64 -10.50
C CYS A 23 -1.07 6.14 -10.41
N PHE A 24 0.10 5.76 -10.90
CA PHE A 24 0.69 4.46 -10.66
C PHE A 24 1.97 4.67 -9.85
N ILE A 25 2.10 3.95 -8.74
CA ILE A 25 3.31 4.00 -7.91
C ILE A 25 4.04 2.67 -8.05
N ARG A 26 5.33 2.73 -8.39
CA ARG A 26 6.21 1.56 -8.45
C ARG A 26 6.48 1.06 -7.04
N GLY A 27 6.37 -0.24 -6.79
CA GLY A 27 6.53 -0.81 -5.44
C GLY A 27 7.88 -0.46 -4.78
N SER A 28 8.97 -0.37 -5.55
CA SER A 28 10.30 -0.06 -5.02
C SER A 28 10.47 1.34 -4.44
N VAL A 29 9.55 2.28 -4.71
CA VAL A 29 9.61 3.64 -4.16
C VAL A 29 8.67 3.86 -2.98
N VAL A 30 7.91 2.83 -2.58
CA VAL A 30 6.96 2.91 -1.47
C VAL A 30 7.68 2.66 -0.15
N ARG A 31 7.60 3.62 0.77
CA ARG A 31 8.09 3.45 2.16
C ARG A 31 7.02 2.86 3.08
N TYR A 32 5.81 3.40 3.01
CA TYR A 32 4.68 2.98 3.85
C TYR A 32 3.38 2.99 3.06
N VAL A 33 2.46 2.09 3.43
CA VAL A 33 1.05 2.13 3.02
C VAL A 33 0.24 2.18 4.31
N GLN A 34 -0.47 3.28 4.53
CA GLN A 34 -1.32 3.45 5.71
C GLN A 34 -2.69 2.83 5.42
N LEU A 35 -3.19 2.03 6.36
CA LEU A 35 -4.46 1.33 6.26
C LEU A 35 -5.26 1.55 7.55
N PRO A 36 -6.59 1.73 7.48
CA PRO A 36 -7.44 1.73 8.67
C PRO A 36 -7.36 0.39 9.41
N ALA A 37 -7.25 0.42 10.73
CA ALA A 37 -7.06 -0.78 11.53
C ALA A 37 -8.27 -1.73 11.50
N ASP A 38 -9.48 -1.18 11.41
CA ASP A 38 -10.75 -1.92 11.30
C ASP A 38 -10.87 -2.71 9.99
N ARG A 39 -10.08 -2.36 8.97
CA ARG A 39 -10.03 -3.05 7.68
C ARG A 39 -9.00 -4.17 7.63
N VAL A 40 -8.29 -4.43 8.74
CA VAL A 40 -7.22 -5.43 8.80
C VAL A 40 -7.54 -6.47 9.87
N ASP A 41 -7.92 -7.68 9.43
CA ASP A 41 -7.99 -8.84 10.31
C ASP A 41 -6.56 -9.38 10.55
N THR A 42 -6.02 -9.05 11.72
CA THR A 42 -4.66 -9.42 12.09
C THR A 42 -4.51 -10.92 12.36
N GLN A 43 -5.57 -11.60 12.80
CA GLN A 43 -5.53 -13.04 13.07
C GLN A 43 -5.42 -13.80 11.75
N LEU A 44 -6.27 -13.48 10.77
CA LEU A 44 -6.22 -14.07 9.44
C LEU A 44 -4.89 -13.79 8.74
N LEU A 45 -4.38 -12.55 8.85
CA LEU A 45 -3.09 -12.16 8.29
C LEU A 45 -1.95 -13.01 8.85
N GLN A 46 -1.88 -13.16 10.17
CA GLN A 46 -0.83 -13.95 10.82
C GLN A 46 -0.89 -15.43 10.43
N ASP A 47 -2.09 -16.01 10.35
CA ASP A 47 -2.28 -17.40 9.93
C ASP A 47 -1.86 -17.63 8.47
N ALA A 48 -2.21 -16.71 7.57
CA ALA A 48 -1.77 -16.74 6.19
C ALA A 48 -0.24 -16.65 6.07
N SER A 49 0.39 -15.71 6.79
CA SER A 49 1.85 -15.55 6.78
C SER A 49 2.60 -16.78 7.29
N ARG A 50 2.12 -17.43 8.37
CA ARG A 50 2.71 -18.68 8.87
C ARG A 50 2.65 -19.81 7.84
N LYS A 51 1.50 -19.96 7.17
CA LYS A 51 1.31 -20.97 6.11
C LYS A 51 2.23 -20.71 4.91
N GLU A 52 2.34 -19.46 4.47
CA GLU A 52 3.19 -19.08 3.35
C GLU A 52 4.68 -19.32 3.65
N ALA A 53 5.16 -18.95 4.84
CA ALA A 53 6.55 -19.17 5.24
C ALA A 53 6.91 -20.67 5.27
N ALA A 54 6.02 -21.51 5.80
CA ALA A 54 6.21 -22.97 5.80
C ALA A 54 6.18 -23.58 4.38
N ALA A 55 5.44 -22.98 3.45
CA ALA A 55 5.43 -23.39 2.04
C ALA A 55 6.71 -22.96 1.31
N GLN A 56 7.23 -21.76 1.60
CA GLN A 56 8.50 -21.28 1.06
C GLN A 56 9.68 -22.13 1.52
N SER A 57 9.74 -22.53 2.79
CA SER A 57 10.85 -23.35 3.30
C SER A 57 10.91 -24.76 2.73
N ARG A 58 9.82 -25.22 2.08
CA ARG A 58 9.73 -26.54 1.43
C ARG A 58 10.11 -26.50 -0.05
N LYS A 59 10.26 -25.31 -0.64
CA LYS A 59 10.84 -25.14 -1.97
C LYS A 59 12.35 -25.08 -1.87
#